data_AF-A0A937K487-F1
#
_entry.id   AF-A0A937K487-F1
#
_cell.length_a   1.000
_cell.length_b   1.000
_cell.length_c   1.000
_cell.angle_alpha   90.00
_cell.angle_beta   90.00
_cell.angle_gamma   90.00
#
_symmetry.space_group_name_H-M   'P 1'
#
loop_
_entity.id
_entity.type
_entity.pdbx_description
1 polymer ?
#
loop_
_entity_poly.entity_id
_entity_poly.type
_entity_poly.pdbx_seq_one_letter_code
_entity_poly.pdbx_strand_id
1 'polypeptide(L)'
;MKIKKKPWPFLSLILIIFLAGGYYIYNLNTYRDKKVDPKIKRGESVSIFVTSDIHYLPDSINDHGEAFQRFVSLGDGKQTDYIEQITDAFINDIKKSKPQFLIISGDLTSNGEKASHEELIKKLHKIEELGTSVYVIPGNHDILNPNARSFKGEDQYKTDYITNKDFPMLYKDFGYNEAVSRDKKTLSYLVAPTEDTWFLMLDTAKYMNNIKNGSPEVGGQITKETFEWIKKCSDLAKAHNAKLITVMHHNLMDHSGVVKKDYTLDNSKDAIDEFTKDGINLVLTGHIHIQNINSAQDNNTKIYDIATSSLAVYPQQYGIINYDKEKGYDYSTKSVDVEAYAKENGLKDKNLINFKSYSEGYFGDKAYDRAYENLASSGQYTVEEIKAMSNIMRIVNLNYFAGTEYKIGDEIKNTEGFKLWEKDISMFQRNYILSIINGKKEDNTHLHIEK
;
A
#
# COMPACT_ATOMS: atom_id res chain seq x y z
N MET A 1 34.72 10.15 -64.22
CA MET A 1 34.00 9.33 -63.22
C MET A 1 33.19 10.27 -62.33
N LYS A 2 31.85 10.33 -62.48
CA LYS A 2 30.98 11.24 -61.71
C LYS A 2 30.60 10.58 -60.37
N ILE A 3 30.99 11.19 -59.24
CA ILE A 3 30.56 10.77 -57.90
C ILE A 3 29.26 11.51 -57.57
N LYS A 4 28.16 10.77 -57.42
CA LYS A 4 26.86 11.29 -56.93
C LYS A 4 26.94 11.49 -55.41
N LYS A 5 26.73 12.72 -54.93
CA LYS A 5 26.47 13.01 -53.51
C LYS A 5 25.07 12.48 -53.14
N LYS A 6 24.98 11.60 -52.13
CA LYS A 6 23.70 11.22 -51.50
C LYS A 6 23.24 12.36 -50.57
N PRO A 7 21.93 12.70 -50.53
CA PRO A 7 21.42 13.65 -49.56
C PRO A 7 21.04 12.90 -48.28
N TRP A 8 21.71 13.16 -47.15
CA TRP A 8 21.12 12.83 -45.85
C TRP A 8 21.71 13.62 -44.69
N PRO A 9 21.01 14.69 -44.26
CA PRO A 9 20.78 14.89 -42.82
C PRO A 9 19.32 15.25 -42.46
N PHE A 10 18.40 15.30 -43.43
CA PHE A 10 17.04 15.81 -43.17
C PHE A 10 16.07 14.81 -42.52
N LEU A 11 16.11 13.48 -42.79
CA LEU A 11 15.15 12.56 -42.13
C LEU A 11 15.43 12.36 -40.63
N SER A 12 16.68 12.38 -40.20
CA SER A 12 17.03 12.22 -38.77
C SER A 12 16.56 13.43 -37.94
N LEU A 13 16.64 14.65 -38.50
CA LEU A 13 16.15 15.86 -37.82
C LEU A 13 14.61 15.88 -37.73
N ILE A 14 13.92 15.44 -38.80
CA ILE A 14 12.45 15.34 -38.83
C ILE A 14 11.96 14.33 -37.80
N LEU A 15 12.61 13.16 -37.68
CA LEU A 15 12.22 12.14 -36.69
C LEU A 15 12.37 12.65 -35.24
N ILE A 16 13.45 13.38 -34.95
CA ILE A 16 13.69 13.98 -33.63
C ILE A 16 12.65 15.08 -33.33
N ILE A 17 12.29 15.92 -34.31
CA ILE A 17 11.25 16.95 -34.15
C ILE A 17 9.87 16.31 -33.96
N PHE A 18 9.55 15.22 -34.66
CA PHE A 18 8.29 14.49 -34.47
C PHE A 18 8.21 13.80 -33.10
N LEU A 19 9.30 13.20 -32.63
CA LEU A 19 9.36 12.60 -31.30
C LEU A 19 9.30 13.65 -30.19
N ALA A 20 10.01 14.77 -30.34
CA ALA A 20 9.95 15.89 -29.41
C ALA A 20 8.58 16.59 -29.42
N GLY A 21 7.98 16.76 -30.60
CA GLY A 21 6.63 17.31 -30.76
C GLY A 21 5.55 16.39 -30.19
N GLY A 22 5.66 15.07 -30.42
CA GLY A 22 4.79 14.06 -29.83
C GLY A 22 4.90 14.02 -28.31
N TYR A 23 6.12 14.09 -27.76
CA TYR A 23 6.37 14.18 -26.32
C TYR A 23 5.85 15.50 -25.72
N TYR A 24 5.99 16.62 -26.42
CA TYR A 24 5.49 17.92 -25.98
C TYR A 24 3.96 17.99 -25.98
N ILE A 25 3.30 17.50 -27.04
CA ILE A 25 1.84 17.42 -27.13
C ILE A 25 1.27 16.43 -26.11
N TYR A 26 1.94 15.28 -25.90
CA TYR A 26 1.59 14.33 -24.85
C TYR A 26 1.62 15.03 -23.48
N ASN A 27 2.74 15.67 -23.11
CA ASN A 27 2.82 16.41 -21.84
C ASN A 27 1.76 17.51 -21.70
N LEU A 28 1.48 18.28 -22.76
CA LEU A 28 0.46 19.33 -22.72
C LEU A 28 -0.95 18.78 -22.47
N ASN A 29 -1.30 17.64 -23.09
CA ASN A 29 -2.61 17.02 -22.89
C ASN A 29 -2.71 16.26 -21.57
N THR A 30 -1.61 15.66 -21.11
CA THR A 30 -1.56 14.86 -19.88
C THR A 30 -1.80 15.70 -18.62
N TYR A 31 -1.29 16.94 -18.57
CA TYR A 31 -1.39 17.82 -17.41
C TYR A 31 -2.43 18.95 -17.56
N ARG A 32 -3.32 18.84 -18.54
CA ARG A 32 -4.43 19.77 -18.70
C ARG A 32 -5.64 19.25 -17.92
N ASP A 33 -6.26 20.13 -17.14
CA ASP A 33 -7.50 19.80 -16.45
C ASP A 33 -8.56 19.38 -17.46
N LYS A 34 -9.23 18.26 -17.17
CA LYS A 34 -10.31 17.73 -18.00
C LYS A 34 -11.65 18.20 -17.44
N LYS A 35 -12.66 18.19 -18.30
CA LYS A 35 -14.04 18.43 -17.87
C LYS A 35 -14.43 17.33 -16.88
N VAL A 36 -14.98 17.74 -15.73
CA VAL A 36 -15.59 16.84 -14.75
C VAL A 36 -16.85 16.24 -15.36
N ASP A 37 -16.87 14.92 -15.54
CA ASP A 37 -17.98 14.16 -16.11
C ASP A 37 -18.13 12.79 -15.43
N PRO A 38 -18.68 12.76 -14.20
CA PRO A 38 -18.76 11.53 -13.42
C PRO A 38 -19.75 10.53 -14.03
N LYS A 39 -19.36 9.25 -14.01
CA LYS A 39 -20.17 8.17 -14.60
C LYS A 39 -21.32 7.74 -13.69
N ILE A 40 -21.12 7.77 -12.37
CA ILE A 40 -22.12 7.36 -11.37
C ILE A 40 -22.86 8.59 -10.85
N LYS A 41 -24.20 8.52 -10.84
CA LYS A 41 -25.06 9.66 -10.47
C LYS A 41 -25.18 9.83 -8.98
N ARG A 42 -25.53 11.07 -8.59
CA ARG A 42 -25.74 11.47 -7.20
C ARG A 42 -26.79 10.60 -6.50
N GLY A 43 -26.47 10.14 -5.29
CA GLY A 43 -27.33 9.33 -4.43
C GLY A 43 -27.21 7.82 -4.64
N GLU A 44 -26.44 7.35 -5.63
CA GLU A 44 -26.16 5.92 -5.78
C GLU A 44 -25.14 5.48 -4.72
N SER A 45 -25.44 4.39 -4.00
CA SER A 45 -24.49 3.80 -3.06
C SER A 45 -23.31 3.19 -3.81
N VAL A 46 -22.10 3.35 -3.26
CA VAL A 46 -20.85 2.94 -3.91
C VAL A 46 -20.10 1.99 -2.99
N SER A 47 -19.65 0.86 -3.52
CA SER A 47 -18.72 -0.04 -2.84
C SER A 47 -17.31 0.11 -3.40
N ILE A 48 -16.35 0.30 -2.50
CA ILE A 48 -14.94 0.55 -2.80
C ILE A 48 -14.13 -0.49 -2.05
N PHE A 49 -13.33 -1.26 -2.76
CA PHE A 49 -12.28 -2.06 -2.13
C PHE A 49 -11.01 -1.22 -2.05
N VAL A 50 -10.29 -1.34 -0.94
CA VAL A 50 -9.03 -0.64 -0.67
C VAL A 50 -8.00 -1.69 -0.30
N THR A 51 -6.84 -1.66 -0.93
CA THR A 51 -5.71 -2.51 -0.58
C THR A 51 -4.41 -1.72 -0.67
N SER A 52 -3.33 -2.28 -0.15
CA SER A 52 -2.02 -1.65 -0.12
C SER A 52 -0.92 -2.71 -0.02
N ASP A 53 0.30 -2.32 -0.37
CA ASP A 53 1.51 -3.10 -0.07
C ASP A 53 1.40 -4.54 -0.58
N ILE A 54 1.02 -4.69 -1.86
CA ILE A 54 0.94 -5.98 -2.53
C ILE A 54 2.34 -6.60 -2.62
N HIS A 55 3.38 -5.77 -2.79
CA HIS A 55 4.76 -6.21 -2.94
C HIS A 55 4.92 -7.34 -3.96
N TYR A 56 4.21 -7.20 -5.07
CA TYR A 56 4.12 -8.25 -6.07
C TYR A 56 5.50 -8.58 -6.65
N LEU A 57 5.82 -9.87 -6.69
CA LEU A 57 7.02 -10.43 -7.32
C LEU A 57 6.60 -11.67 -8.12
N PRO A 58 6.62 -11.62 -9.47
CA PRO A 58 6.08 -12.69 -10.28
C PRO A 58 7.05 -13.86 -10.42
N ASP A 59 6.50 -15.06 -10.61
CA ASP A 59 7.27 -16.31 -10.86
C ASP A 59 8.15 -16.22 -12.12
N SER A 60 7.88 -15.27 -13.02
CA SER A 60 8.69 -15.04 -14.23
C SER A 60 10.11 -14.56 -13.92
N ILE A 61 10.35 -13.99 -12.73
CA ILE A 61 11.66 -13.49 -12.30
C ILE A 61 12.16 -14.10 -10.98
N ASN A 62 11.48 -15.13 -10.48
CA ASN A 62 11.94 -15.90 -9.33
C ASN A 62 11.64 -17.39 -9.55
N ASP A 63 12.65 -18.24 -9.40
CA ASP A 63 12.53 -19.68 -9.68
C ASP A 63 12.22 -20.52 -8.43
N HIS A 64 11.84 -19.86 -7.33
CA HIS A 64 11.69 -20.48 -6.01
C HIS A 64 12.93 -21.22 -5.50
N GLY A 65 14.11 -20.95 -6.08
CA GLY A 65 15.39 -21.53 -5.68
C GLY A 65 15.95 -20.95 -4.38
N GLU A 66 17.13 -21.41 -3.99
CA GLU A 66 17.72 -21.07 -2.69
C GLU A 66 17.91 -19.57 -2.46
N ALA A 67 18.28 -18.81 -3.49
CA ALA A 67 18.42 -17.36 -3.37
C ALA A 67 17.10 -16.66 -3.04
N PHE A 68 16.01 -17.12 -3.65
CA PHE A 68 14.67 -16.60 -3.38
C PHE A 68 14.21 -17.00 -1.99
N GLN A 69 14.36 -18.27 -1.62
CA GLN A 69 14.00 -18.76 -0.29
C GLN A 69 14.77 -18.03 0.83
N ARG A 70 16.06 -17.73 0.63
CA ARG A 70 16.82 -16.86 1.55
C ARG A 70 16.28 -15.44 1.62
N PHE A 71 15.87 -14.87 0.49
CA PHE A 71 15.25 -13.54 0.45
C PHE A 71 13.93 -13.51 1.24
N VAL A 72 13.06 -14.50 1.04
CA VAL A 72 11.79 -14.63 1.79
C VAL A 72 12.05 -14.89 3.27
N SER A 73 12.99 -15.77 3.60
CA SER A 73 13.31 -16.10 5.00
C SER A 73 13.87 -14.92 5.78
N LEU A 74 14.62 -14.02 5.13
CA LEU A 74 15.17 -12.81 5.76
C LEU A 74 14.19 -11.62 5.71
N GLY A 75 13.05 -11.77 5.04
CA GLY A 75 12.01 -10.75 4.93
C GLY A 75 11.27 -10.48 6.25
N ASP A 76 10.47 -9.41 6.23
CA ASP A 76 9.69 -8.87 7.34
C ASP A 76 8.36 -9.61 7.61
N GLY A 77 8.19 -10.83 7.09
CA GLY A 77 6.99 -11.63 7.24
C GLY A 77 5.99 -11.54 6.09
N LYS A 78 6.35 -10.84 5.00
CA LYS A 78 5.66 -10.98 3.71
C LYS A 78 5.68 -12.43 3.24
N GLN A 79 4.56 -12.89 2.70
CA GLN A 79 4.38 -14.22 2.14
C GLN A 79 4.64 -14.21 0.64
N THR A 80 5.82 -13.72 0.26
CA THR A 80 6.22 -13.55 -1.14
C THR A 80 6.21 -14.87 -1.91
N ASP A 81 6.47 -16.00 -1.25
CA ASP A 81 6.35 -17.35 -1.85
C ASP A 81 4.97 -17.61 -2.48
N TYR A 82 3.91 -17.00 -1.94
CA TYR A 82 2.53 -17.18 -2.38
C TYR A 82 1.90 -15.91 -2.94
N ILE A 83 2.67 -14.87 -3.24
CA ILE A 83 2.09 -13.57 -3.60
C ILE A 83 1.28 -13.61 -4.90
N GLU A 84 1.66 -14.49 -5.84
CA GLU A 84 0.88 -14.77 -7.05
C GLU A 84 -0.53 -15.26 -6.72
N GLN A 85 -0.63 -16.26 -5.84
CA GLN A 85 -1.89 -16.90 -5.47
C GLN A 85 -2.71 -16.02 -4.53
N ILE A 86 -2.08 -15.25 -3.65
CA ILE A 86 -2.76 -14.24 -2.82
C ILE A 86 -3.39 -13.18 -3.73
N THR A 87 -2.64 -12.67 -4.71
CA THR A 87 -3.15 -11.66 -5.65
C THR A 87 -4.27 -12.23 -6.52
N ASP A 88 -4.14 -13.45 -7.04
CA ASP A 88 -5.20 -14.09 -7.83
C ASP A 88 -6.45 -14.42 -6.99
N ALA A 89 -6.29 -14.79 -5.73
CA ALA A 89 -7.40 -14.97 -4.80
C ALA A 89 -8.12 -13.66 -4.50
N PHE A 90 -7.38 -12.55 -4.36
CA PHE A 90 -7.98 -11.23 -4.19
C PHE A 90 -8.80 -10.81 -5.43
N ILE A 91 -8.30 -11.09 -6.64
CA ILE A 91 -9.07 -10.89 -7.89
C ILE A 91 -10.34 -11.75 -7.88
N ASN A 92 -10.27 -12.97 -7.35
CA ASN A 92 -11.45 -13.83 -7.21
C ASN A 92 -12.47 -13.28 -6.21
N ASP A 93 -12.02 -12.66 -5.11
CA ASP A 93 -12.90 -11.94 -4.18
C ASP A 93 -13.59 -10.77 -4.88
N ILE A 94 -12.85 -9.97 -5.67
CA ILE A 94 -13.42 -8.88 -6.49
C ILE A 94 -14.45 -9.42 -7.48
N LYS A 95 -14.16 -10.53 -8.17
CA LYS A 95 -15.09 -11.17 -9.10
C LYS A 95 -16.42 -11.56 -8.43
N LYS A 96 -16.38 -11.99 -7.16
CA LYS A 96 -17.55 -12.39 -6.38
C LYS A 96 -18.32 -11.19 -5.85
N SER A 97 -17.63 -10.20 -5.29
CA SER A 97 -18.24 -9.04 -4.63
C SER A 97 -18.61 -7.91 -5.59
N LYS A 98 -17.93 -7.80 -6.74
CA LYS A 98 -18.13 -6.78 -7.78
C LYS A 98 -18.18 -5.35 -7.25
N PRO A 99 -17.17 -4.88 -6.48
CA PRO A 99 -17.10 -3.49 -6.08
C PRO A 99 -17.02 -2.59 -7.32
N GLN A 100 -17.57 -1.38 -7.23
CA GLN A 100 -17.46 -0.39 -8.31
C GLN A 100 -16.01 0.06 -8.48
N PHE A 101 -15.26 0.17 -7.38
CA PHE A 101 -13.91 0.72 -7.37
C PHE A 101 -12.93 -0.15 -6.58
N LEU A 102 -11.69 -0.20 -7.06
CA LEU A 102 -10.52 -0.68 -6.33
C LEU A 102 -9.50 0.47 -6.21
N ILE A 103 -9.06 0.74 -4.99
CA ILE A 103 -8.00 1.68 -4.68
C ILE A 103 -6.78 0.90 -4.18
N ILE A 104 -5.60 1.18 -4.72
CA ILE A 104 -4.32 0.61 -4.26
C ILE A 104 -3.37 1.73 -3.83
N SER A 105 -3.08 1.81 -2.53
CA SER A 105 -2.31 2.90 -1.90
C SER A 105 -0.79 2.69 -1.87
N GLY A 106 -0.21 2.19 -2.96
CA GLY A 106 1.24 2.06 -3.10
C GLY A 106 1.82 0.70 -2.72
N ASP A 107 3.14 0.62 -2.88
CA ASP A 107 3.95 -0.60 -2.80
C ASP A 107 3.34 -1.76 -3.58
N LEU A 108 3.13 -1.46 -4.87
CA LEU A 108 2.57 -2.39 -5.84
C LEU A 108 3.50 -3.58 -6.06
N THR A 109 4.81 -3.35 -6.06
CA THR A 109 5.86 -4.33 -6.39
C THR A 109 6.81 -4.56 -5.22
N SER A 110 7.56 -5.68 -5.27
CA SER A 110 8.49 -6.03 -4.20
C SER A 110 9.63 -5.02 -4.06
N ASN A 111 10.38 -4.76 -5.13
CA ASN A 111 11.42 -3.72 -5.16
C ASN A 111 11.48 -2.99 -6.52
N GLY A 112 10.32 -2.66 -7.10
CA GLY A 112 10.25 -1.80 -8.28
C GLY A 112 10.71 -2.47 -9.56
N GLU A 113 10.73 -3.81 -9.61
CA GLU A 113 11.12 -4.54 -10.81
C GLU A 113 10.13 -4.23 -11.94
N LYS A 114 10.65 -3.88 -13.12
CA LYS A 114 9.84 -3.61 -14.29
C LYS A 114 8.93 -4.80 -14.66
N ALA A 115 9.44 -6.03 -14.56
CA ALA A 115 8.66 -7.23 -14.79
C ALA A 115 7.52 -7.40 -13.77
N SER A 116 7.73 -7.04 -12.50
CA SER A 116 6.68 -7.03 -11.47
C SER A 116 5.57 -6.05 -11.83
N HIS A 117 5.91 -4.83 -12.27
CA HIS A 117 4.92 -3.86 -12.75
C HIS A 117 4.13 -4.41 -13.95
N GLU A 118 4.82 -4.94 -14.97
CA GLU A 118 4.20 -5.45 -16.20
C GLU A 118 3.26 -6.63 -15.95
N GLU A 119 3.63 -7.57 -15.08
CA GLU A 119 2.78 -8.71 -14.71
C GLU A 119 1.59 -8.28 -13.83
N LEU A 120 1.79 -7.38 -12.85
CA LEU A 120 0.70 -6.85 -12.04
C LEU A 120 -0.32 -6.09 -12.90
N ILE A 121 0.12 -5.30 -13.87
CA ILE A 121 -0.77 -4.57 -14.80
C ILE A 121 -1.70 -5.53 -15.55
N LYS A 122 -1.22 -6.72 -15.96
CA LYS A 122 -2.08 -7.74 -16.58
C LYS A 122 -3.17 -8.20 -15.62
N LYS A 123 -2.86 -8.33 -14.33
CA LYS A 123 -3.84 -8.67 -13.29
C LYS A 123 -4.83 -7.53 -13.05
N LEU A 124 -4.38 -6.28 -13.03
CA LEU A 124 -5.27 -5.12 -12.89
C LEU A 124 -6.23 -4.97 -14.08
N HIS A 125 -5.80 -5.24 -15.31
CA HIS A 125 -6.71 -5.28 -16.45
C HIS A 125 -7.80 -6.35 -16.32
N LYS A 126 -7.47 -7.54 -15.77
CA LYS A 126 -8.51 -8.56 -15.47
C LYS A 126 -9.54 -8.02 -14.47
N ILE A 127 -9.14 -7.17 -13.53
CA ILE A 127 -10.07 -6.54 -12.58
C ILE A 127 -11.00 -5.55 -13.31
N GLU A 128 -10.46 -4.73 -14.21
CA GLU A 128 -11.29 -3.81 -15.01
C GLU A 128 -12.25 -4.52 -15.96
N GLU A 129 -11.83 -5.66 -16.54
CA GLU A 129 -12.68 -6.53 -17.35
C GLU A 129 -13.88 -7.09 -16.56
N LEU A 130 -13.79 -7.18 -15.23
CA LEU A 130 -14.90 -7.58 -14.35
C LEU A 130 -15.87 -6.42 -14.06
N GLY A 131 -15.56 -5.20 -14.51
CA GLY A 131 -16.36 -3.99 -14.32
C GLY A 131 -15.96 -3.11 -13.13
N THR A 132 -14.88 -3.44 -12.42
CA THR A 132 -14.35 -2.64 -11.30
C THR A 132 -13.30 -1.66 -11.82
N SER A 133 -13.49 -0.35 -11.66
CA SER A 133 -12.45 0.63 -12.04
C SER A 133 -11.34 0.66 -11.00
N VAL A 134 -10.08 0.68 -11.45
CA VAL A 134 -8.90 0.61 -10.57
C VAL A 134 -8.19 1.96 -10.51
N TYR A 135 -7.73 2.36 -9.32
CA TYR A 135 -6.95 3.58 -9.11
C TYR A 135 -5.71 3.27 -8.28
N VAL A 136 -4.53 3.68 -8.74
CA VAL A 136 -3.25 3.36 -8.10
C VAL A 136 -2.35 4.58 -7.91
N ILE A 137 -1.55 4.54 -6.85
CA ILE A 137 -0.40 5.43 -6.62
C ILE A 137 0.84 4.58 -6.35
N PRO A 138 2.07 5.11 -6.52
CA PRO A 138 3.27 4.41 -6.11
C PRO A 138 3.47 4.46 -4.58
N GLY A 139 4.19 3.46 -4.06
CA GLY A 139 4.82 3.52 -2.74
C GLY A 139 6.34 3.71 -2.83
N ASN A 140 7.04 3.56 -1.71
CA ASN A 140 8.48 3.77 -1.64
C ASN A 140 9.30 2.66 -2.32
N HIS A 141 8.70 1.49 -2.60
CA HIS A 141 9.37 0.38 -3.29
C HIS A 141 9.30 0.45 -4.82
N ASP A 142 8.39 1.22 -5.40
CA ASP A 142 7.99 1.05 -6.80
C ASP A 142 8.89 1.74 -7.82
N ILE A 143 9.46 2.91 -7.50
CA ILE A 143 10.08 3.78 -8.50
C ILE A 143 11.57 3.97 -8.23
N LEU A 144 12.38 3.89 -9.30
CA LEU A 144 13.83 4.11 -9.27
C LEU A 144 14.52 3.28 -8.18
N ASN A 145 14.07 2.05 -7.95
CA ASN A 145 14.55 1.24 -6.84
C ASN A 145 15.82 0.45 -7.24
N PRO A 146 17.01 0.77 -6.68
CA PRO A 146 18.26 0.08 -7.01
C PRO A 146 18.30 -1.36 -6.48
N ASN A 147 17.31 -1.77 -5.67
CA ASN A 147 17.17 -3.11 -5.11
C ASN A 147 16.33 -4.05 -5.98
N ALA A 148 15.89 -3.65 -7.18
CA ALA A 148 15.22 -4.55 -8.11
C ALA A 148 16.07 -5.80 -8.40
N ARG A 149 15.55 -6.99 -8.06
CA ARG A 149 16.27 -8.28 -8.26
C ARG A 149 15.40 -9.32 -8.94
N SER A 150 16.07 -10.24 -9.62
CA SER A 150 15.54 -11.54 -10.04
C SER A 150 16.34 -12.66 -9.39
N PHE A 151 15.75 -13.84 -9.28
CA PHE A 151 16.31 -14.96 -8.50
C PHE A 151 16.44 -16.19 -9.39
N LYS A 152 17.62 -16.82 -9.36
CA LYS A 152 17.86 -18.08 -10.06
C LYS A 152 18.88 -18.95 -9.33
N GLY A 153 18.48 -20.15 -8.95
CA GLY A 153 19.30 -21.09 -8.20
C GLY A 153 19.78 -20.48 -6.89
N GLU A 154 21.11 -20.41 -6.72
CA GLU A 154 21.75 -19.86 -5.52
C GLU A 154 22.04 -18.35 -5.62
N ASP A 155 21.69 -17.68 -6.72
CA ASP A 155 22.10 -16.30 -6.99
C ASP A 155 20.93 -15.31 -7.14
N GLN A 156 21.22 -14.04 -6.81
CA GLN A 156 20.37 -12.88 -7.12
C GLN A 156 21.00 -12.04 -8.24
N TYR A 157 20.19 -11.61 -9.20
CA TYR A 157 20.62 -10.83 -10.35
C TYR A 157 19.91 -9.48 -10.35
N LYS A 158 20.64 -8.40 -10.67
CA LYS A 158 20.01 -7.10 -10.93
C LYS A 158 19.05 -7.24 -12.11
N THR A 159 17.88 -6.64 -11.99
CA THR A 159 16.90 -6.51 -13.07
C THR A 159 16.52 -5.04 -13.24
N ASP A 160 15.85 -4.73 -14.34
CA ASP A 160 15.41 -3.37 -14.65
C ASP A 160 14.37 -2.90 -13.63
N TYR A 161 14.48 -1.63 -13.22
CA TYR A 161 13.43 -0.90 -12.51
C TYR A 161 12.76 0.11 -13.45
N ILE A 162 11.63 0.70 -13.02
CA ILE A 162 10.95 1.77 -13.76
C ILE A 162 11.27 3.16 -13.21
N THR A 163 11.10 4.20 -14.04
CA THR A 163 11.22 5.60 -13.63
C THR A 163 9.85 6.21 -13.32
N ASN A 164 9.86 7.39 -12.71
CA ASN A 164 8.64 8.18 -12.50
C ASN A 164 7.96 8.63 -13.81
N LYS A 165 8.67 8.60 -14.95
CA LYS A 165 8.06 8.86 -16.26
C LYS A 165 7.37 7.63 -16.82
N ASP A 166 7.88 6.44 -16.52
CA ASP A 166 7.32 5.18 -16.99
C ASP A 166 6.03 4.84 -16.22
N PHE A 167 6.00 5.09 -14.90
CA PHE A 167 4.86 4.74 -14.05
C PHE A 167 3.50 5.22 -14.59
N PRO A 168 3.26 6.52 -14.87
CA PRO A 168 1.97 6.97 -15.38
C PRO A 168 1.69 6.56 -16.83
N MET A 169 2.70 6.06 -17.57
CA MET A 169 2.50 5.48 -18.90
C MET A 169 2.08 4.01 -18.81
N LEU A 170 2.70 3.26 -17.91
CA LEU A 170 2.39 1.86 -17.64
C LEU A 170 1.03 1.72 -16.97
N TYR A 171 0.76 2.53 -15.96
CA TYR A 171 -0.49 2.52 -15.19
C TYR A 171 -1.56 3.47 -15.76
N LYS A 172 -1.42 3.89 -17.03
CA LYS A 172 -2.25 4.94 -17.63
C LYS A 172 -3.76 4.73 -17.46
N ASP A 173 -4.23 3.49 -17.53
CA ASP A 173 -5.65 3.13 -17.52
C ASP A 173 -6.21 2.97 -16.09
N PHE A 174 -5.33 3.04 -15.07
CA PHE A 174 -5.70 2.86 -13.67
C PHE A 174 -5.70 4.20 -12.92
N GLY A 175 -6.37 5.20 -13.48
CA GLY A 175 -6.62 6.51 -12.91
C GLY A 175 -5.99 7.69 -13.65
N TYR A 176 -4.81 7.50 -14.26
CA TYR A 176 -4.06 8.61 -14.87
C TYR A 176 -4.73 9.16 -16.14
N ASN A 177 -5.37 8.31 -16.94
CA ASN A 177 -6.16 8.70 -18.11
C ASN A 177 -7.55 9.23 -17.72
N GLU A 178 -8.07 8.82 -16.58
CA GLU A 178 -9.37 9.24 -16.04
C GLU A 178 -9.26 10.54 -15.23
N ALA A 179 -8.04 10.92 -14.85
CA ALA A 179 -7.79 12.08 -13.99
C ALA A 179 -8.38 13.37 -14.57
N VAL A 180 -9.13 14.09 -13.73
CA VAL A 180 -9.67 15.43 -14.01
C VAL A 180 -8.65 16.52 -13.75
N SER A 181 -7.68 16.28 -12.85
CA SER A 181 -6.52 17.14 -12.64
C SER A 181 -5.30 16.29 -12.23
N ARG A 182 -4.10 16.75 -12.56
CA ARG A 182 -2.83 16.08 -12.22
C ARG A 182 -1.85 17.09 -11.64
N ASP A 183 -1.16 16.72 -10.55
CA ASP A 183 -0.06 17.53 -10.06
C ASP A 183 1.10 17.48 -11.07
N LYS A 184 1.79 18.60 -11.26
CA LYS A 184 2.90 18.72 -12.21
C LYS A 184 4.24 18.30 -11.61
N LYS A 185 4.30 18.10 -10.29
CA LYS A 185 5.55 17.80 -9.57
C LYS A 185 5.67 16.34 -9.15
N THR A 186 4.55 15.71 -8.83
CA THR A 186 4.49 14.31 -8.41
C THR A 186 3.65 13.47 -9.36
N LEU A 187 3.44 12.20 -9.03
CA LEU A 187 2.46 11.33 -9.68
C LEU A 187 1.05 11.44 -9.08
N SER A 188 0.75 12.51 -8.34
CA SER A 188 -0.57 12.76 -7.77
C SER A 188 -1.61 13.16 -8.83
N TYR A 189 -2.87 12.78 -8.60
CA TYR A 189 -3.97 13.10 -9.49
C TYR A 189 -5.33 13.07 -8.77
N LEU A 190 -6.31 13.76 -9.34
CA LEU A 190 -7.69 13.79 -8.87
C LEU A 190 -8.57 13.05 -9.89
N VAL A 191 -9.39 12.11 -9.42
CA VAL A 191 -10.45 11.47 -10.23
C VAL A 191 -11.82 11.78 -9.65
N ALA A 192 -12.79 11.97 -10.54
CA ALA A 192 -14.18 12.26 -10.21
C ALA A 192 -15.11 11.13 -10.70
N PRO A 193 -15.01 9.91 -10.14
CA PRO A 193 -15.74 8.76 -10.66
C PRO A 193 -17.26 8.84 -10.41
N THR A 194 -17.69 9.55 -9.37
CA THR A 194 -19.09 9.75 -9.01
C THR A 194 -19.42 11.22 -8.77
N GLU A 195 -20.70 11.59 -8.80
CA GLU A 195 -21.12 12.96 -8.50
C GLU A 195 -21.00 13.34 -7.00
N ASP A 196 -20.84 12.37 -6.11
CA ASP A 196 -20.83 12.58 -4.65
C ASP A 196 -19.49 12.33 -3.96
N THR A 197 -18.66 11.41 -4.48
CA THR A 197 -17.36 11.04 -3.88
C THR A 197 -16.28 10.96 -4.94
N TRP A 198 -15.22 11.73 -4.74
CA TRP A 198 -14.03 11.84 -5.59
C TRP A 198 -12.79 11.31 -4.85
N PHE A 199 -11.78 10.87 -5.60
CA PHE A 199 -10.55 10.34 -5.02
C PHE A 199 -9.38 11.27 -5.32
N LEU A 200 -8.76 11.76 -4.25
CA LEU A 200 -7.52 12.54 -4.30
C LEU A 200 -6.35 11.59 -4.07
N MET A 201 -5.70 11.21 -5.16
CA MET A 201 -4.65 10.19 -5.19
C MET A 201 -3.29 10.87 -5.09
N LEU A 202 -2.57 10.70 -3.98
CA LEU A 202 -1.34 11.42 -3.67
C LEU A 202 -0.10 10.52 -3.73
N ASP A 203 0.84 10.87 -4.59
CA ASP A 203 2.20 10.35 -4.58
C ASP A 203 3.00 11.08 -3.50
N THR A 204 3.27 10.38 -2.40
CA THR A 204 4.07 10.86 -1.26
C THR A 204 5.48 10.29 -1.21
N ALA A 205 5.83 9.42 -2.16
CA ALA A 205 7.10 8.70 -2.16
C ALA A 205 8.27 9.57 -2.61
N LYS A 206 9.42 9.41 -1.95
CA LYS A 206 10.68 10.04 -2.32
C LYS A 206 11.54 9.04 -3.10
N TYR A 207 11.65 9.21 -4.42
CA TYR A 207 12.41 8.27 -5.26
C TYR A 207 13.53 8.91 -6.08
N MET A 208 13.58 10.25 -6.16
CA MET A 208 14.49 10.95 -7.07
C MET A 208 15.98 10.77 -6.73
N ASN A 209 16.32 10.47 -5.48
CA ASN A 209 17.71 10.22 -5.06
C ASN A 209 18.05 8.74 -4.91
N ASN A 210 17.11 7.81 -5.10
CA ASN A 210 17.31 6.39 -4.80
C ASN A 210 18.55 5.81 -5.49
N ILE A 211 18.72 6.07 -6.79
CA ILE A 211 19.87 5.58 -7.57
C ILE A 211 21.19 6.18 -7.08
N LYS A 212 21.19 7.46 -6.70
CA LYS A 212 22.37 8.14 -6.16
C LYS A 212 22.73 7.59 -4.77
N ASN A 213 21.73 7.30 -3.95
CA ASN A 213 21.89 6.81 -2.59
C ASN A 213 22.21 5.31 -2.54
N GLY A 214 21.88 4.56 -3.60
CA GLY A 214 22.05 3.11 -3.66
C GLY A 214 21.00 2.33 -2.88
N SER A 215 19.97 2.99 -2.36
CA SER A 215 18.84 2.40 -1.64
C SER A 215 17.57 3.23 -1.87
N PRO A 216 16.36 2.63 -1.80
CA PRO A 216 15.12 3.39 -1.78
C PRO A 216 15.02 4.25 -0.50
N GLU A 217 14.55 5.49 -0.60
CA GLU A 217 14.16 6.28 0.58
C GLU A 217 12.86 5.71 1.14
N VAL A 218 12.80 5.49 2.46
CA VAL A 218 11.64 4.87 3.13
C VAL A 218 10.58 5.91 3.49
N GLY A 219 10.99 7.12 3.90
CA GLY A 219 10.07 8.17 4.29
C GLY A 219 9.37 8.84 3.12
N GLY A 220 8.34 9.63 3.44
CA GLY A 220 7.52 10.35 2.46
C GLY A 220 7.20 11.77 2.89
N GLN A 221 6.84 12.60 1.92
CA GLN A 221 6.48 14.00 2.16
C GLN A 221 5.50 14.52 1.12
N ILE A 222 4.78 15.59 1.45
CA ILE A 222 4.02 16.39 0.48
C ILE A 222 4.74 17.72 0.27
N THR A 223 5.07 18.08 -0.97
CA THR A 223 5.75 19.36 -1.23
C THR A 223 4.77 20.53 -1.15
N LYS A 224 5.31 21.75 -1.01
CA LYS A 224 4.51 22.97 -1.01
C LYS A 224 3.67 23.12 -2.27
N GLU A 225 4.24 22.84 -3.44
CA GLU A 225 3.53 22.90 -4.72
C GLU A 225 2.38 21.89 -4.78
N THR A 226 2.59 20.69 -4.24
CA THR A 226 1.53 19.67 -4.16
C THR A 226 0.44 20.10 -3.19
N PHE A 227 0.73 20.73 -2.04
CA PHE A 227 -0.29 21.33 -1.18
C PHE A 227 -1.11 22.41 -1.91
N GLU A 228 -0.47 23.29 -2.67
CA GLU A 228 -1.17 24.29 -3.48
C GLU A 228 -2.08 23.66 -4.55
N TRP A 229 -1.69 22.50 -5.08
CA TRP A 229 -2.53 21.73 -6.01
C TRP A 229 -3.67 20.99 -5.31
N ILE A 230 -3.43 20.41 -4.12
CA ILE A 230 -4.46 19.77 -3.28
C ILE A 230 -5.56 20.76 -2.97
N LYS A 231 -5.22 21.99 -2.56
CA LYS A 231 -6.21 23.04 -2.33
C LYS A 231 -7.11 23.31 -3.53
N LYS A 232 -6.53 23.37 -4.74
CA LYS A 232 -7.31 23.55 -5.98
C LYS A 232 -8.25 22.38 -6.24
N CYS A 233 -7.80 21.16 -5.94
CA CYS A 233 -8.63 19.95 -6.05
C CYS A 233 -9.79 19.98 -5.04
N SER A 234 -9.51 20.37 -3.80
CA SER A 234 -10.50 20.55 -2.74
C SER A 234 -11.54 21.61 -3.11
N ASP A 235 -11.12 22.77 -3.61
CA ASP A 235 -12.01 23.82 -4.08
C ASP A 235 -12.88 23.35 -5.26
N LEU A 236 -12.32 22.57 -6.19
CA LEU A 236 -13.07 21.99 -7.30
C LEU A 236 -14.11 20.97 -6.81
N ALA A 237 -13.75 20.06 -5.91
CA ALA A 237 -14.69 19.09 -5.35
C ALA A 237 -15.84 19.79 -4.58
N LYS A 238 -15.52 20.82 -3.78
CA LYS A 238 -16.52 21.67 -3.10
C LYS A 238 -17.48 22.34 -4.07
N ALA A 239 -16.97 22.91 -5.17
CA ALA A 239 -17.80 23.53 -6.21
C ALA A 239 -18.79 22.53 -6.86
N HIS A 240 -18.46 21.24 -6.83
CA HIS A 240 -19.31 20.15 -7.31
C HIS A 240 -20.11 19.45 -6.20
N ASN A 241 -20.05 19.92 -4.95
CA ASN A 241 -20.64 19.26 -3.78
C ASN A 241 -20.26 17.77 -3.70
N ALA A 242 -18.99 17.46 -3.96
CA ALA A 242 -18.41 16.13 -3.86
C ALA A 242 -17.47 16.06 -2.64
N LYS A 243 -17.50 14.93 -1.94
CA LYS A 243 -16.57 14.60 -0.85
C LYS A 243 -15.27 14.06 -1.43
N LEU A 244 -14.16 14.31 -0.74
CA LEU A 244 -12.86 13.73 -1.08
C LEU A 244 -12.54 12.56 -0.16
N ILE A 245 -12.20 11.42 -0.75
CA ILE A 245 -11.39 10.39 -0.10
C ILE A 245 -9.96 10.62 -0.56
N THR A 246 -9.08 10.93 0.38
CA THR A 246 -7.65 11.10 0.08
C THR A 246 -6.96 9.75 0.20
N VAL A 247 -6.07 9.44 -0.73
CA VAL A 247 -5.30 8.20 -0.75
C VAL A 247 -3.84 8.56 -0.85
N MET A 248 -3.01 8.02 0.03
CA MET A 248 -1.57 8.21 0.00
C MET A 248 -0.86 7.00 0.59
N HIS A 249 0.40 6.77 0.23
CA HIS A 249 1.10 5.58 0.71
C HIS A 249 1.51 5.68 2.19
N HIS A 250 2.29 6.71 2.52
CA HIS A 250 2.76 6.99 3.88
C HIS A 250 1.60 7.43 4.79
N ASN A 251 1.71 7.17 6.09
CA ASN A 251 0.63 7.50 7.03
C ASN A 251 0.51 9.01 7.27
N LEU A 252 -0.71 9.49 7.46
CA LEU A 252 -0.97 10.86 7.92
C LEU A 252 -0.63 11.00 9.40
N MET A 253 -0.88 9.94 10.17
CA MET A 253 -0.71 9.91 11.62
C MET A 253 0.13 8.73 12.07
N ASP A 254 0.65 8.82 13.30
CA ASP A 254 1.33 7.69 13.93
C ASP A 254 0.33 6.56 14.22
N HIS A 255 0.50 5.40 13.58
CA HIS A 255 -0.28 4.19 13.85
C HIS A 255 0.41 3.24 14.85
N SER A 256 1.63 3.55 15.26
CA SER A 256 2.35 2.79 16.28
C SER A 256 2.99 3.69 17.32
N GLY A 257 3.00 3.23 18.57
CA GLY A 257 3.71 3.90 19.66
C GLY A 257 5.23 3.91 19.48
N VAL A 258 5.78 2.99 18.67
CA VAL A 258 7.23 2.83 18.50
C VAL A 258 7.71 2.83 17.04
N VAL A 259 6.85 2.51 16.07
CA VAL A 259 7.18 2.53 14.63
C VAL A 259 6.54 3.77 13.98
N LYS A 260 7.33 4.84 13.81
CA LYS A 260 6.80 6.16 13.38
C LYS A 260 7.65 6.80 12.30
N LYS A 261 8.94 6.91 12.59
CA LYS A 261 9.91 7.54 11.70
C LYS A 261 9.94 6.81 10.37
N ASP A 262 9.90 7.56 9.27
CA ASP A 262 9.89 7.08 7.90
C ASP A 262 8.59 6.33 7.50
N TYR A 263 7.63 6.14 8.43
CA TYR A 263 6.29 5.55 8.14
C TYR A 263 5.21 6.64 8.08
N THR A 264 5.14 7.46 9.11
CA THR A 264 4.35 8.70 9.11
C THR A 264 5.03 9.73 8.22
N LEU A 265 4.25 10.50 7.45
CA LEU A 265 4.76 11.62 6.65
C LEU A 265 5.69 12.53 7.46
N ASP A 266 6.82 12.91 6.85
CA ASP A 266 7.83 13.80 7.44
C ASP A 266 7.20 15.12 7.90
N ASN A 267 6.23 15.62 7.13
CA ASN A 267 5.47 16.84 7.39
C ASN A 267 3.98 16.56 7.66
N SER A 268 3.68 15.47 8.38
CA SER A 268 2.33 15.06 8.79
C SER A 268 1.51 16.15 9.46
N LYS A 269 2.11 16.96 10.34
CA LYS A 269 1.39 18.07 11.02
C LYS A 269 0.87 19.10 10.03
N ASP A 270 1.72 19.53 9.08
CA ASP A 270 1.32 20.46 8.03
C ASP A 270 0.23 19.83 7.15
N ALA A 271 0.34 18.53 6.85
CA ALA A 271 -0.66 17.80 6.07
C ALA A 271 -2.02 17.73 6.78
N ILE A 272 -2.05 17.41 8.09
CA ILE A 272 -3.27 17.40 8.89
C ILE A 272 -3.93 18.78 8.87
N ASP A 273 -3.15 19.84 9.15
CA ASP A 273 -3.64 21.22 9.19
C ASP A 273 -4.20 21.68 7.84
N GLU A 274 -3.54 21.37 6.73
CA GLU A 274 -4.04 21.75 5.40
C GLU A 274 -5.26 20.91 4.99
N PHE A 275 -5.28 19.61 5.30
CA PHE A 275 -6.42 18.73 4.97
C PHE A 275 -7.68 19.12 5.75
N THR A 276 -7.58 19.42 7.05
CA THR A 276 -8.73 19.85 7.84
C THR A 276 -9.27 21.21 7.37
N LYS A 277 -8.41 22.18 7.06
CA LYS A 277 -8.82 23.48 6.46
C LYS A 277 -9.54 23.29 5.14
N ASP A 278 -9.12 22.31 4.35
CA ASP A 278 -9.72 21.99 3.06
C ASP A 278 -10.98 21.12 3.18
N GLY A 279 -11.40 20.72 4.38
CA GLY A 279 -12.60 19.91 4.61
C GLY A 279 -12.43 18.44 4.21
N ILE A 280 -11.18 17.97 4.09
CA ILE A 280 -10.85 16.56 3.93
C ILE A 280 -10.94 15.90 5.30
N ASN A 281 -11.68 14.79 5.38
CA ASN A 281 -11.96 14.09 6.64
C ASN A 281 -11.64 12.60 6.62
N LEU A 282 -11.33 12.02 5.47
CA LEU A 282 -10.96 10.60 5.32
C LEU A 282 -9.71 10.45 4.46
N VAL A 283 -8.70 9.82 5.04
CA VAL A 283 -7.44 9.48 4.38
C VAL A 283 -7.23 7.96 4.49
N LEU A 284 -6.86 7.34 3.37
CA LEU A 284 -6.54 5.93 3.25
C LEU A 284 -5.04 5.78 3.01
N THR A 285 -4.38 5.03 3.88
CA THR A 285 -2.92 4.84 3.85
C THR A 285 -2.51 3.37 3.95
N GLY A 286 -1.21 3.11 3.78
CA GLY A 286 -0.60 1.78 3.86
C GLY A 286 0.75 1.85 4.57
N HIS A 287 1.79 1.27 3.95
CA HIS A 287 3.23 1.38 4.29
C HIS A 287 3.65 0.72 5.60
N ILE A 288 2.91 0.94 6.69
CA ILE A 288 3.17 0.34 7.99
C ILE A 288 2.71 -1.13 8.08
N HIS A 289 1.97 -1.60 7.07
CA HIS A 289 1.39 -2.95 6.92
C HIS A 289 0.40 -3.41 8.00
N ILE A 290 0.23 -2.64 9.07
CA ILE A 290 -0.67 -2.92 10.19
C ILE A 290 -2.07 -2.38 9.84
N GLN A 291 -3.11 -3.18 10.05
CA GLN A 291 -4.48 -2.65 10.05
C GLN A 291 -4.68 -1.75 11.27
N ASN A 292 -4.79 -0.44 11.07
CA ASN A 292 -5.00 0.51 12.16
C ASN A 292 -5.83 1.72 11.72
N ILE A 293 -6.67 2.23 12.62
CA ILE A 293 -7.47 3.42 12.39
C ILE A 293 -7.10 4.45 13.44
N ASN A 294 -6.65 5.62 13.01
CA ASN A 294 -6.36 6.73 13.90
C ASN A 294 -7.17 7.97 13.48
N SER A 295 -7.30 8.93 14.38
CA SER A 295 -8.00 10.17 14.08
C SER A 295 -7.45 11.35 14.87
N ALA A 296 -7.57 12.53 14.27
CA ALA A 296 -7.26 13.81 14.89
C ALA A 296 -8.49 14.71 14.81
N GLN A 297 -8.61 15.61 15.78
CA GLN A 297 -9.66 16.61 15.84
C GLN A 297 -9.00 17.99 15.78
N ASP A 298 -9.37 18.80 14.79
CA ASP A 298 -9.05 20.23 14.75
C ASP A 298 -10.36 21.01 14.80
N ASN A 299 -10.56 21.81 15.86
CA ASN A 299 -11.68 22.71 16.20
C ASN A 299 -13.10 22.28 15.78
N ASN A 300 -13.38 22.08 14.49
CA ASN A 300 -14.69 21.70 13.92
C ASN A 300 -14.67 20.44 13.02
N THR A 301 -13.52 19.90 12.64
CA THR A 301 -13.41 18.78 11.69
C THR A 301 -12.59 17.65 12.29
N LYS A 302 -13.17 16.45 12.30
CA LYS A 302 -12.46 15.22 12.61
C LYS A 302 -11.93 14.61 11.32
N ILE A 303 -10.63 14.33 11.28
CA ILE A 303 -9.98 13.65 10.17
C ILE A 303 -9.54 12.26 10.61
N TYR A 304 -9.84 11.27 9.77
CA TYR A 304 -9.51 9.86 9.99
C TYR A 304 -8.38 9.45 9.04
N ASP A 305 -7.44 8.69 9.57
CA ASP A 305 -6.41 7.97 8.82
C ASP A 305 -6.64 6.48 9.00
N ILE A 306 -6.91 5.77 7.90
CA ILE A 306 -7.07 4.32 7.88
C ILE A 306 -5.84 3.72 7.21
N ALA A 307 -4.92 3.20 8.01
CA ALA A 307 -3.83 2.37 7.54
C ALA A 307 -4.38 0.98 7.24
N THR A 308 -4.51 0.65 5.95
CA THR A 308 -4.95 -0.67 5.50
C THR A 308 -3.78 -1.64 5.60
N SER A 309 -4.01 -2.84 6.15
CA SER A 309 -2.96 -3.86 6.22
C SER A 309 -2.39 -4.22 4.85
N SER A 310 -1.15 -4.70 4.82
CA SER A 310 -0.53 -5.20 3.60
C SER A 310 -1.23 -6.46 3.09
N LEU A 311 -1.48 -6.51 1.78
CA LEU A 311 -2.00 -7.72 1.12
C LEU A 311 -0.99 -8.88 1.15
N ALA A 312 0.30 -8.60 1.34
CA ALA A 312 1.35 -9.61 1.39
C ALA A 312 1.60 -10.19 2.80
N VAL A 313 1.06 -9.57 3.85
CA VAL A 313 1.35 -9.92 5.25
C VAL A 313 0.08 -10.44 5.94
N TYR A 314 0.22 -11.32 6.93
CA TYR A 314 -0.93 -11.81 7.72
C TYR A 314 -1.70 -10.61 8.32
N PRO A 315 -3.05 -10.61 8.30
CA PRO A 315 -3.96 -11.67 7.85
C PRO A 315 -4.46 -11.53 6.40
N GLN A 316 -3.68 -10.90 5.52
CA GLN A 316 -4.02 -10.60 4.12
C GLN A 316 -5.37 -9.90 4.00
N GLN A 317 -5.53 -8.82 4.73
CA GLN A 317 -6.76 -8.04 4.79
C GLN A 317 -6.77 -6.96 3.72
N TYR A 318 -7.97 -6.67 3.22
CA TYR A 318 -8.29 -5.50 2.42
C TYR A 318 -9.50 -4.78 3.04
N GLY A 319 -9.59 -3.47 2.80
CA GLY A 319 -10.68 -2.62 3.25
C GLY A 319 -11.87 -2.66 2.30
N ILE A 320 -13.07 -2.55 2.86
CA ILE A 320 -14.33 -2.39 2.14
C ILE A 320 -14.98 -1.11 2.67
N ILE A 321 -15.13 -0.12 1.80
CA ILE A 321 -15.86 1.11 2.09
C ILE A 321 -17.16 1.08 1.31
N ASN A 322 -18.27 1.21 2.03
CA ASN A 322 -19.56 1.50 1.43
C ASN A 322 -19.90 2.96 1.71
N TYR A 323 -20.08 3.73 0.63
CA TYR A 323 -20.58 5.08 0.71
C TYR A 323 -22.06 5.11 0.40
N ASP A 324 -22.82 5.79 1.26
CA ASP A 324 -24.21 6.15 1.02
C ASP A 324 -24.42 7.62 1.37
N LYS A 325 -25.17 8.34 0.54
CA LYS A 325 -25.36 9.79 0.71
C LYS A 325 -26.03 10.18 2.03
N GLU A 326 -26.90 9.33 2.56
CA GLU A 326 -27.62 9.60 3.80
C GLU A 326 -26.91 9.02 5.03
N LYS A 327 -26.13 7.95 4.88
CA LYS A 327 -25.41 7.31 6.00
C LYS A 327 -23.96 7.76 6.17
N GLY A 328 -23.30 8.22 5.11
CA GLY A 328 -21.87 8.52 5.12
C GLY A 328 -21.03 7.32 4.67
N TYR A 329 -19.92 7.06 5.35
CA TYR A 329 -18.99 5.97 5.02
C TYR A 329 -19.01 4.88 6.08
N ASP A 330 -19.16 3.63 5.63
CA ASP A 330 -18.97 2.44 6.44
C ASP A 330 -17.73 1.69 5.95
N TYR A 331 -16.67 1.68 6.75
CA TYR A 331 -15.46 0.90 6.54
C TYR A 331 -15.52 -0.41 7.33
N SER A 332 -15.10 -1.50 6.69
CA SER A 332 -14.83 -2.79 7.33
C SER A 332 -13.65 -3.48 6.66
N THR A 333 -13.01 -4.44 7.34
CA THR A 333 -11.97 -5.28 6.72
C THR A 333 -12.47 -6.67 6.36
N LYS A 334 -11.86 -7.27 5.35
CA LYS A 334 -12.03 -8.69 5.01
C LYS A 334 -10.68 -9.30 4.60
N SER A 335 -10.41 -10.52 5.04
CA SER A 335 -9.25 -11.29 4.57
C SER A 335 -9.51 -11.88 3.18
N VAL A 336 -8.47 -11.94 2.36
CA VAL A 336 -8.48 -12.62 1.07
C VAL A 336 -8.80 -14.11 1.25
N ASP A 337 -9.78 -14.62 0.51
CA ASP A 337 -10.20 -16.02 0.60
C ASP A 337 -9.35 -16.93 -0.32
N VAL A 338 -8.08 -17.12 0.08
CA VAL A 338 -7.11 -17.97 -0.64
C VAL A 338 -7.55 -19.43 -0.66
N GLU A 339 -8.18 -19.92 0.41
CA GLU A 339 -8.64 -21.31 0.51
C GLU A 339 -9.78 -21.60 -0.47
N ALA A 340 -10.76 -20.68 -0.60
CA ALA A 340 -11.81 -20.83 -1.61
C ALA A 340 -11.25 -20.75 -3.03
N TYR A 341 -10.32 -19.81 -3.29
CA TYR A 341 -9.63 -19.75 -4.58
C TYR A 341 -8.88 -21.05 -4.90
N ALA A 342 -8.14 -21.59 -3.94
CA ALA A 342 -7.40 -22.84 -4.09
C ALA A 342 -8.34 -24.01 -4.40
N LYS A 343 -9.47 -24.11 -3.69
CA LYS A 343 -10.50 -25.13 -3.95
C LYS A 343 -11.14 -25.00 -5.32
N GLU A 344 -11.52 -23.79 -5.72
CA GLU A 344 -12.17 -23.50 -7.01
C GLU A 344 -11.27 -23.81 -8.21
N ASN A 345 -9.96 -23.61 -8.05
CA ASN A 345 -8.96 -23.86 -9.10
C ASN A 345 -8.27 -25.23 -8.96
N GLY A 346 -8.73 -26.07 -8.02
CA GLY A 346 -8.22 -27.43 -7.84
C GLY A 346 -6.77 -27.53 -7.37
N LEU A 347 -6.23 -26.47 -6.74
CA LEU A 347 -4.88 -26.44 -6.20
C LEU A 347 -4.72 -27.50 -5.10
N LYS A 348 -3.53 -28.10 -5.02
CA LYS A 348 -3.21 -29.23 -4.12
C LYS A 348 -2.16 -28.92 -3.07
N ASP A 349 -1.55 -27.74 -3.15
CA ASP A 349 -0.61 -27.26 -2.15
C ASP A 349 -1.32 -27.19 -0.78
N LYS A 350 -0.70 -27.80 0.25
CA LYS A 350 -1.28 -27.93 1.58
C LYS A 350 -1.38 -26.59 2.32
N ASN A 351 -0.44 -25.68 2.06
CA ASN A 351 -0.46 -24.34 2.63
C ASN A 351 -1.58 -23.55 1.97
N LEU A 352 -1.76 -23.61 0.65
CA LEU A 352 -2.83 -22.86 -0.03
C LEU A 352 -4.25 -23.34 0.33
N ILE A 353 -4.47 -24.64 0.51
CA ILE A 353 -5.80 -25.17 0.91
C ILE A 353 -6.10 -25.00 2.42
N ASN A 354 -5.10 -24.65 3.22
CA ASN A 354 -5.24 -24.32 4.66
C ASN A 354 -4.58 -22.96 4.96
N PHE A 355 -4.72 -22.02 4.02
CA PHE A 355 -3.92 -20.80 3.97
C PHE A 355 -4.06 -19.94 5.20
N LYS A 356 -5.25 -19.89 5.82
CA LYS A 356 -5.46 -19.08 7.02
C LYS A 356 -4.57 -19.55 8.17
N SER A 357 -4.57 -20.86 8.45
CA SER A 357 -3.74 -21.45 9.49
C SER A 357 -2.25 -21.40 9.16
N TYR A 358 -1.90 -21.61 7.88
CA TYR A 358 -0.53 -21.44 7.40
C TYR A 358 -0.01 -20.01 7.64
N SER A 359 -0.79 -19.01 7.20
CA SER A 359 -0.43 -17.59 7.27
C SER A 359 -0.25 -17.11 8.71
N GLU A 360 -1.18 -17.49 9.60
CA GLU A 360 -1.09 -17.22 11.04
C GLU A 360 0.13 -17.90 11.68
N GLY A 361 0.38 -19.16 11.31
CA GLY A 361 1.57 -19.92 11.69
C GLY A 361 2.86 -19.20 11.28
N TYR A 362 3.05 -19.01 9.98
CA TYR A 362 4.23 -18.39 9.38
C TYR A 362 4.56 -17.03 9.99
N PHE A 363 3.58 -16.13 10.08
CA PHE A 363 3.82 -14.78 10.59
C PHE A 363 4.04 -14.77 12.11
N GLY A 364 3.27 -15.56 12.85
CA GLY A 364 3.40 -15.70 14.29
C GLY A 364 4.72 -16.36 14.70
N ASP A 365 5.16 -17.38 13.97
CA ASP A 365 6.41 -18.12 14.22
C ASP A 365 7.61 -17.21 13.95
N LYS A 366 7.61 -16.42 12.87
CA LYS A 366 8.66 -15.41 12.65
C LYS A 366 8.76 -14.39 13.79
N ALA A 367 7.64 -13.91 14.30
CA ALA A 367 7.64 -12.97 15.43
C ALA A 367 8.15 -13.65 16.72
N TYR A 368 7.77 -14.91 16.94
CA TYR A 368 8.25 -15.74 18.03
C TYR A 368 9.77 -15.96 17.95
N ASP A 369 10.26 -16.46 16.81
CA ASP A 369 11.65 -16.84 16.59
C ASP A 369 12.57 -15.63 16.73
N ARG A 370 12.18 -14.48 16.17
CA ARG A 370 12.94 -13.24 16.34
C ARG A 370 12.99 -12.77 17.79
N ALA A 371 11.92 -12.94 18.56
CA ALA A 371 11.94 -12.68 20.00
C ALA A 371 12.85 -13.67 20.73
N TYR A 372 12.74 -14.95 20.40
CA TYR A 372 13.52 -16.02 20.99
C TYR A 372 15.02 -15.79 20.78
N GLU A 373 15.45 -15.53 19.54
CA GLU A 373 16.86 -15.30 19.17
C GLU A 373 17.45 -14.10 19.93
N ASN A 374 16.71 -12.98 20.00
CA ASN A 374 17.15 -11.79 20.72
C ASN A 374 17.29 -12.04 22.23
N LEU A 375 16.28 -12.69 22.83
CA LEU A 375 16.28 -13.00 24.26
C LEU A 375 17.34 -14.05 24.62
N ALA A 376 17.52 -15.09 23.80
CA ALA A 376 18.55 -16.10 23.97
C ALA A 376 19.96 -15.48 23.89
N SER A 377 20.18 -14.58 22.93
CA SER A 377 21.45 -13.87 22.77
C SER A 377 21.79 -12.93 23.93
N SER A 378 20.79 -12.52 24.74
CA SER A 378 21.01 -11.70 25.93
C SER A 378 21.69 -12.45 27.08
N GLY A 379 21.49 -13.78 27.16
CA GLY A 379 21.98 -14.62 28.28
C GLY A 379 21.30 -14.37 29.63
N GLN A 380 20.18 -13.63 29.68
CA GLN A 380 19.55 -13.19 30.94
C GLN A 380 18.43 -14.08 31.45
N TYR A 381 17.86 -14.91 30.58
CA TYR A 381 16.63 -15.65 30.83
C TYR A 381 16.86 -17.15 30.64
N THR A 382 16.16 -17.95 31.42
CA THR A 382 16.07 -19.41 31.23
C THR A 382 15.33 -19.73 29.93
N VAL A 383 15.48 -20.97 29.44
CA VAL A 383 14.82 -21.41 28.20
C VAL A 383 13.29 -21.31 28.32
N GLU A 384 12.74 -21.63 29.49
CA GLU A 384 11.30 -21.57 29.79
C GLU A 384 10.80 -20.12 29.77
N GLU A 385 11.54 -19.19 30.37
CA GLU A 385 11.23 -17.76 30.37
C GLU A 385 11.27 -17.19 28.95
N ILE A 386 12.30 -17.52 28.16
CA ILE A 386 12.42 -17.09 26.76
C ILE A 386 11.20 -17.58 25.96
N LYS A 387 10.80 -18.84 26.13
CA LYS A 387 9.61 -19.39 25.46
C LYS A 387 8.34 -18.64 25.87
N ALA A 388 8.17 -18.36 27.16
CA ALA A 388 7.01 -17.63 27.67
C ALA A 388 6.94 -16.21 27.11
N MET A 389 8.06 -15.48 27.10
CA MET A 389 8.16 -14.13 26.54
C MET A 389 7.93 -14.12 25.02
N SER A 390 8.52 -15.05 24.28
CA SER A 390 8.37 -15.15 22.83
C SER A 390 6.92 -15.44 22.42
N ASN A 391 6.20 -16.23 23.22
CA ASN A 391 4.76 -16.45 23.03
C ASN A 391 3.94 -15.16 23.19
N ILE A 392 4.31 -14.27 24.10
CA ILE A 392 3.66 -12.95 24.22
C ILE A 392 3.91 -12.13 22.96
N MET A 393 5.15 -12.11 22.44
CA MET A 393 5.44 -11.42 21.18
C MET A 393 4.58 -11.94 20.03
N ARG A 394 4.46 -13.27 19.89
CA ARG A 394 3.59 -13.90 18.89
C ARG A 394 2.15 -13.40 18.97
N ILE A 395 1.52 -13.49 20.14
CA ILE A 395 0.11 -13.12 20.36
C ILE A 395 -0.10 -11.64 20.05
N VAL A 396 0.77 -10.79 20.59
CA VAL A 396 0.69 -9.33 20.41
C VAL A 396 0.86 -8.96 18.94
N ASN A 397 1.88 -9.51 18.27
CA ASN A 397 2.18 -9.17 16.88
C ASN A 397 1.07 -9.59 15.92
N LEU A 398 0.51 -10.80 16.09
CA LEU A 398 -0.62 -11.27 15.27
C LEU A 398 -1.85 -10.37 15.40
N ASN A 399 -2.24 -10.04 16.64
CA ASN A 399 -3.42 -9.20 16.87
C ASN A 399 -3.21 -7.76 16.44
N TYR A 400 -1.98 -7.25 16.57
CA TYR A 400 -1.64 -5.89 16.15
C TYR A 400 -1.76 -5.73 14.65
N PHE A 401 -1.10 -6.59 13.86
CA PHE A 401 -1.18 -6.54 12.39
C PHE A 401 -2.60 -6.76 11.85
N ALA A 402 -3.43 -7.55 12.54
CA ALA A 402 -4.83 -7.78 12.18
C ALA A 402 -5.79 -6.65 12.62
N GLY A 403 -5.32 -5.65 13.37
CA GLY A 403 -6.15 -4.59 13.92
C GLY A 403 -7.15 -5.06 14.99
N THR A 404 -6.82 -6.14 15.70
CA THR A 404 -7.71 -6.76 16.70
C THR A 404 -7.09 -6.79 18.09
N GLU A 405 -6.34 -5.76 18.46
CA GLU A 405 -5.70 -5.61 19.78
C GLU A 405 -6.70 -5.70 20.93
N TYR A 406 -7.95 -5.28 20.70
CA TYR A 406 -9.04 -5.40 21.66
C TYR A 406 -9.36 -6.85 22.06
N LYS A 407 -8.98 -7.85 21.24
CA LYS A 407 -9.10 -9.28 21.56
C LYS A 407 -8.03 -9.78 22.52
N ILE A 408 -6.97 -8.99 22.75
CA ILE A 408 -5.96 -9.31 23.76
C ILE A 408 -6.56 -9.01 25.15
N GLY A 409 -7.04 -10.06 25.81
CA GLY A 409 -7.63 -9.97 27.15
C GLY A 409 -6.64 -9.50 28.20
N ASP A 410 -7.13 -8.84 29.25
CA ASP A 410 -6.28 -8.28 30.31
C ASP A 410 -5.56 -9.36 31.13
N GLU A 411 -6.00 -10.62 31.06
CA GLU A 411 -5.32 -11.77 31.66
C GLU A 411 -3.89 -11.96 31.13
N ILE A 412 -3.58 -11.47 29.92
CA ILE A 412 -2.21 -11.51 29.39
C ILE A 412 -1.22 -10.83 30.35
N LYS A 413 -1.66 -9.79 31.06
CA LYS A 413 -0.85 -9.03 32.03
C LYS A 413 -0.48 -9.85 33.26
N ASN A 414 -1.23 -10.92 33.55
CA ASN A 414 -0.97 -11.80 34.68
C ASN A 414 0.00 -12.93 34.34
N THR A 415 0.26 -13.17 33.05
CA THR A 415 1.18 -14.22 32.59
C THR A 415 2.62 -13.92 33.01
N GLU A 416 3.39 -14.98 33.22
CA GLU A 416 4.81 -14.88 33.54
C GLU A 416 5.58 -14.18 32.41
N GLY A 417 5.33 -14.56 31.16
CA GLY A 417 5.97 -13.95 29.98
C GLY A 417 5.79 -12.43 29.90
N PHE A 418 4.59 -11.92 30.19
CA PHE A 418 4.36 -10.47 30.16
C PHE A 418 5.07 -9.75 31.32
N LYS A 419 5.00 -10.30 32.54
CA LYS A 419 5.69 -9.74 33.72
C LYS A 419 7.21 -9.68 33.54
N LEU A 420 7.77 -10.58 32.73
CA LEU A 420 9.17 -10.54 32.33
C LEU A 420 9.43 -9.42 31.31
N TRP A 421 8.57 -9.25 30.31
CA TRP A 421 8.67 -8.11 29.37
C TRP A 421 8.60 -6.75 30.06
N GLU A 422 7.84 -6.60 31.15
CA GLU A 422 7.81 -5.35 31.91
C GLU A 422 9.18 -4.95 32.49
N LYS A 423 10.03 -5.94 32.78
CA LYS A 423 11.36 -5.79 33.38
C LYS A 423 12.50 -5.89 32.36
N ASP A 424 12.19 -6.30 31.14
CA ASP A 424 13.19 -6.55 30.10
C ASP A 424 13.99 -5.29 29.72
N ILE A 425 15.25 -5.48 29.35
CA ILE A 425 16.17 -4.39 29.03
C ILE A 425 16.18 -4.03 27.54
N SER A 426 15.61 -4.87 26.67
CA SER A 426 15.51 -4.59 25.23
C SER A 426 14.48 -3.49 25.01
N MET A 427 14.95 -2.23 24.93
CA MET A 427 14.07 -1.08 24.84
C MET A 427 13.06 -1.17 23.70
N PHE A 428 13.44 -1.71 22.53
CA PHE A 428 12.51 -1.78 21.40
C PHE A 428 11.40 -2.82 21.60
N GLN A 429 11.74 -4.10 21.83
CA GLN A 429 10.73 -5.18 21.92
C GLN A 429 9.81 -4.99 23.13
N ARG A 430 10.39 -4.57 24.27
CA ARG A 430 9.61 -4.18 25.45
C ARG A 430 8.66 -3.04 25.14
N ASN A 431 9.15 -1.94 24.57
CA ASN A 431 8.29 -0.79 24.30
C ASN A 431 7.22 -1.12 23.26
N TYR A 432 7.53 -1.95 22.26
CA TYR A 432 6.56 -2.44 21.28
C TYR A 432 5.41 -3.18 21.97
N ILE A 433 5.72 -4.22 22.75
CA ILE A 433 4.72 -5.03 23.46
C ILE A 433 3.90 -4.17 24.43
N LEU A 434 4.57 -3.34 25.23
CA LEU A 434 3.89 -2.47 26.20
C LEU A 434 3.01 -1.42 25.52
N SER A 435 3.45 -0.85 24.39
CA SER A 435 2.66 0.13 23.63
C SER A 435 1.35 -0.45 23.10
N ILE A 436 1.34 -1.75 22.79
CA ILE A 436 0.15 -2.45 22.27
C ILE A 436 -0.75 -2.91 23.43
N ILE A 437 -0.20 -3.63 24.43
CA ILE A 437 -0.99 -4.18 25.54
C ILE A 437 -1.57 -3.09 26.45
N ASN A 438 -0.82 -2.02 26.67
CA ASN A 438 -1.27 -0.88 27.49
C ASN A 438 -1.86 0.26 26.65
N GLY A 439 -1.85 0.12 25.32
CA GLY A 439 -2.44 1.07 24.39
C GLY A 439 -3.95 1.05 24.39
N LYS A 440 -4.53 1.83 23.48
CA LYS A 440 -5.98 1.83 23.27
C LYS A 440 -6.43 0.51 22.65
N LYS A 441 -7.46 -0.11 23.24
CA LYS A 441 -8.09 -1.34 22.74
C LYS A 441 -9.29 -1.00 21.85
N GLU A 442 -9.03 -0.28 20.76
CA GLU A 442 -10.05 0.11 19.78
C GLU A 442 -10.24 -1.02 18.73
N ASP A 443 -11.42 -1.09 18.12
CA ASP A 443 -11.64 -1.95 16.95
C ASP A 443 -11.11 -1.24 15.71
N ASN A 444 -9.97 -1.70 15.18
CA ASN A 444 -9.35 -1.13 13.98
C ASN A 444 -9.89 -1.76 12.69
N THR A 445 -10.89 -2.62 12.78
CA THR A 445 -11.47 -3.36 11.64
C THR A 445 -12.79 -2.80 11.15
N HIS A 446 -13.41 -1.85 11.87
CA HIS A 446 -14.65 -1.17 11.50
C HIS A 446 -14.59 0.32 11.82
N LEU A 447 -15.19 1.14 10.95
CA LEU A 447 -15.39 2.56 11.22
C LEU A 447 -16.65 3.07 10.51
N HIS A 448 -17.47 3.81 11.23
CA HIS A 448 -18.57 4.58 10.66
C HIS A 448 -18.23 6.07 10.72
N ILE A 449 -18.33 6.76 9.58
CA ILE A 449 -18.20 8.21 9.47
C ILE A 449 -19.52 8.77 8.98
N GLU A 450 -20.18 9.55 9.83
CA GLU A 450 -21.46 10.19 9.51
C GLU A 450 -21.33 11.21 8.36
N LYS A 451 -22.47 11.61 7.83
CA LYS A 451 -22.59 12.51 6.67
C LYS A 451 -21.95 13.89 6.86
#